data_AF-A0AAW4L0Y7-F1
#
_entry.id   AF-A0AAW4L0Y7-F1
#
_cell.length_a   1.000
_cell.length_b   1.000
_cell.length_c   1.000
_cell.angle_alpha   90.00
_cell.angle_beta   90.00
_cell.angle_gamma   90.00
#
_symmetry.space_group_name_H-M   'P 1'
#
loop_
_entity.id
_entity.type
_entity.pdbx_description
1 polymer ?
#
loop_
_entity_poly.entity_id
_entity_poly.type
_entity_poly.pdbx_seq_one_letter_code
_entity_poly.pdbx_strand_id
1 'polypeptide(L)' 'MENLEYKVLQGAVIEGVLQPRAVSQLPGQVCVDIQQDVYAAAGRRVMIPWGSTVCGSYNAT' A
#
# COMPACT_ATOMS: atom_id res chain seq x y z
N MET A 1 25.82 5.95 -6.22
CA MET A 1 24.70 6.83 -5.83
C MET A 1 23.42 6.02 -5.94
N GLU A 2 22.58 6.08 -4.91
CA GLU A 2 21.28 5.41 -4.93
C GLU A 2 20.28 6.27 -5.72
N ASN A 3 19.48 5.65 -6.61
CA ASN A 3 18.49 6.39 -7.38
C ASN A 3 17.18 6.54 -6.58
N LEU A 4 17.00 7.70 -5.97
CA LEU A 4 15.84 8.05 -5.14
C LEU A 4 14.62 8.52 -5.96
N GLU A 5 14.76 8.70 -7.27
CA GLU A 5 13.67 9.17 -8.14
C GLU A 5 12.62 8.08 -8.44
N TYR A 6 12.97 6.82 -8.19
CA TYR A 6 12.16 5.64 -8.50
C TYR A 6 12.00 4.70 -7.30
N LYS A 7 12.22 5.20 -6.09
CA LYS A 7 12.17 4.40 -4.86
C LYS A 7 11.22 5.01 -3.85
N VAL A 8 10.33 4.19 -3.30
CA VAL A 8 9.69 4.45 -2.00
C VAL A 8 10.60 3.82 -0.95
N LEU A 9 11.02 4.59 0.07
CA LEU A 9 11.91 4.09 1.10
C LEU A 9 11.17 3.20 2.09
N GLN A 10 11.88 2.23 2.67
CA GLN A 10 11.37 1.47 3.79
C GLN A 10 11.02 2.40 4.96
N GLY A 11 9.91 2.12 5.63
CA GLY A 11 9.38 2.97 6.70
C GLY A 11 8.44 4.08 6.21
N ALA A 12 8.29 4.26 4.89
CA ALA A 12 7.21 5.09 4.36
C ALA A 12 5.85 4.53 4.78
N VAL A 13 4.96 5.42 5.21
CA VAL A 13 3.57 5.08 5.56
C VAL A 13 2.71 5.33 4.33
N ILE A 14 1.90 4.33 3.96
CA ILE A 14 0.94 4.42 2.88
C ILE A 14 -0.45 4.43 3.51
N GLU A 15 -1.17 5.53 3.34
CA GLU A 15 -2.53 5.65 3.87
C GLU A 15 -3.54 4.99 2.92
N GLY A 16 -4.43 4.19 3.50
CA GLY A 16 -5.45 3.49 2.76
C GLY A 16 -6.65 3.09 3.61
N VAL A 17 -7.77 2.81 2.95
CA VAL A 17 -9.00 2.33 3.58
C VAL A 17 -9.18 0.84 3.26
N LEU A 18 -9.46 0.05 4.29
CA LEU A 18 -9.72 -1.37 4.15
C LEU A 18 -10.96 -1.59 3.28
N GLN A 19 -10.86 -2.45 2.27
CA GLN A 19 -12.04 -2.86 1.51
C GLN A 19 -12.94 -3.74 2.41
N PRO A 20 -14.26 -3.49 2.43
CA PRO A 20 -15.18 -4.25 3.26
C PRO A 20 -15.18 -5.72 2.79
N ARG A 21 -14.73 -6.61 3.67
CA ARG A 21 -14.80 -8.05 3.46
C ARG A 21 -15.83 -8.65 4.42
N ALA A 22 -16.56 -9.67 3.96
CA ALA A 22 -17.23 -10.59 4.87
C ALA A 22 -16.16 -11.21 5.78
N VAL A 23 -16.17 -10.83 7.06
CA VAL A 23 -15.15 -11.25 8.04
C VAL A 23 -15.21 -12.77 8.16
N SER A 24 -14.20 -13.46 7.64
CA SER A 24 -14.01 -14.89 7.85
C SER A 24 -12.85 -15.04 8.81
N GLN A 25 -13.04 -15.83 9.87
CA GLN A 25 -11.99 -16.15 10.85
C GLN A 25 -10.88 -17.05 10.26
N LEU A 26 -10.98 -17.40 8.98
CA LEU A 26 -9.98 -18.17 8.26
C LEU A 26 -8.84 -17.26 7.75
N PRO A 27 -7.61 -17.78 7.65
CA PRO A 27 -6.54 -17.14 6.88
C PRO A 27 -7.07 -16.67 5.53
N GLY A 28 -6.73 -15.44 5.16
CA GLY A 28 -7.41 -14.79 4.06
C GLY A 28 -6.63 -13.65 3.44
N GLN A 29 -7.19 -13.11 2.37
CA GLN A 29 -6.70 -11.91 1.72
C GLN A 29 -7.39 -10.68 2.32
N VAL A 30 -6.60 -9.65 2.57
CA VAL A 30 -7.04 -8.30 2.92
C VAL A 30 -6.60 -7.36 1.80
N CYS A 31 -7.51 -6.51 1.33
CA CYS A 31 -7.21 -5.49 0.34
C CYS A 31 -7.52 -4.11 0.91
N VAL A 32 -6.75 -3.12 0.48
CA VAL A 32 -6.82 -1.73 0.92
C VAL A 32 -6.76 -0.84 -0.32
N ASP A 33 -7.66 0.14 -0.39
CA ASP A 33 -7.62 1.17 -1.42
C ASP A 33 -6.79 2.36 -0.92
N ILE A 34 -5.81 2.76 -1.71
CA ILE A 34 -4.89 3.86 -1.38
C ILE A 34 -5.64 5.18 -1.45
N GLN A 35 -5.49 6.02 -0.40
CA GLN A 35 -6.27 7.26 -0.22
C GLN A 35 -5.52 8.55 -0.61
N GLN A 36 -4.24 8.44 -0.97
CA GLN A 36 -3.44 9.54 -1.49
C GLN A 36 -2.30 9.02 -2.39
N ASP A 37 -1.81 9.84 -3.32
CA ASP A 37 -0.65 9.48 -4.13
C ASP A 37 0.58 9.19 -3.25
N VAL A 38 1.23 8.06 -3.49
CA VAL A 38 2.50 7.71 -2.84
C VAL A 38 3.63 8.13 -3.74
N TYR A 39 4.49 9.02 -3.22
CA TYR A 39 5.60 9.59 -3.97
C TYR A 39 6.90 8.81 -3.77
N ALA A 40 7.78 8.87 -4.77
CA ALA A 40 9.17 8.48 -4.62
C ALA A 40 9.86 9.34 -3.55
N ALA A 41 10.97 8.84 -3.00
CA ALA A 41 11.75 9.50 -1.97
C ALA A 41 12.23 10.90 -2.36
N ALA A 42 12.50 11.12 -3.65
CA ALA A 42 12.82 12.44 -4.19
C ALA A 42 11.60 13.39 -4.32
N GLY A 43 10.38 12.96 -3.95
CA GLY A 43 9.15 13.74 -3.85
C GLY A 43 8.47 14.12 -5.18
N ARG A 44 9.12 13.92 -6.32
CA ARG A 44 8.68 14.46 -7.62
C ARG A 44 7.83 13.52 -8.47
N ARG A 45 7.82 12.23 -8.16
CA ARG A 45 7.19 11.20 -8.99
C ARG A 45 6.22 10.37 -8.17
N VAL A 46 4.98 10.24 -8.65
CA VAL A 46 4.00 9.29 -8.10
C VAL A 46 4.43 7.87 -8.47
N MET A 47 4.56 7.02 -7.46
CA MET A 47 4.93 5.61 -7.59
C MET A 47 3.71 4.69 -7.44
N ILE A 48 2.78 5.05 -6.55
CA ILE A 48 1.50 4.35 -6.37
C ILE A 48 0.41 5.43 -6.44
N PRO A 49 -0.39 5.46 -7.52
CA PRO A 49 -1.47 6.44 -7.66
C PRO A 49 -2.57 6.24 -6.63
N TRP A 50 -3.23 7.34 -6.25
CA TRP A 50 -4.49 7.33 -5.52
C TRP A 50 -5.52 6.42 -6.20
N GLY A 51 -6.29 5.66 -5.40
CA GLY A 51 -7.26 4.68 -5.89
C GLY A 51 -6.66 3.36 -6.34
N SER A 52 -5.35 3.16 -6.24
CA SER A 52 -4.75 1.83 -6.41
C SER A 52 -5.23 0.90 -5.30
N THR A 53 -5.41 -0.39 -5.61
CA THR A 53 -5.73 -1.41 -4.62
C THR A 53 -4.48 -2.24 -4.29
N VAL A 54 -4.17 -2.36 -3.00
CA VAL A 54 -3.08 -3.20 -2.49
C VAL A 54 -3.66 -4.35 -1.68
N CYS A 55 -3.32 -5.59 -2.04
CA CYS A 55 -3.77 -6.78 -1.34
C CYS A 55 -2.61 -7.53 -0.68
N GLY A 56 -2.82 -7.95 0.56
CA GLY A 56 -1.93 -8.83 1.32
C GLY A 56 -2.67 -10.04 1.85
N SER A 57 -1.95 -11.07 2.26
CA SER A 57 -2.50 -12.22 2.99
C SER A 57 -2.21 -12.08 4.49
N TYR A 58 -3.13 -12.57 5.32
CA TYR A 58 -2.90 -12.77 6.74
C TYR A 58 -3.17 -14.23 7.10
N ASN A 59 -2.41 -14.72 8.08
CA ASN A 59 -2.66 -16.00 8.72
C ASN A 59 -3.33 -15.75 10.07
N ALA A 60 -4.41 -16.47 10.35
CA ALA A 60 -4.93 -16.58 11.70
C ALA A 60 -4.09 -17.66 12.42
N THR A 61 -3.26 -17.25 13.37
CA THR A 61 -2.56 -18.14 14.31
C THR A 61 -3.33 -18.22 15.62
#